data_AF-A0A0E2Q3S1-F1
#
_entry.id   AF-A0A0E2Q3S1-F1
#
_cell.length_a   1.000
_cell.length_b   1.000
_cell.length_c   1.000
_cell.angle_alpha   90.00
_cell.angle_beta   90.00
_cell.angle_gamma   90.00
#
_symmetry.space_group_name_H-M   'P 1'
#
loop_
_entity.id
_entity.type
_entity.pdbx_description
1 polymer ?
#
loop_
_entity_poly.entity_id
_entity_poly.type
_entity_poly.pdbx_seq_one_letter_code
_entity_poly.pdbx_strand_id
1 'polypeptide(L)'
;MAYKNTIRPVYSKLLGNFIRKQLKELSILQNQIGYYDDFDGEVELLSETTVSQIIKGKRNMSFNASLAFQTTLNYPTSKQLFLQDDSFKIQLLSQLTTLITTDSTFDNTLLKHTLNKKINSYSKGNITNFIQSHKKLFCNSLSNFFPDFPEESSSYEIAEKLIDWLSEFACLLSQL
;
A
#
# COMPACT_ATOMS: atom_id res chain seq x y z
N MET A 1 -4.91 11.91 -11.86
CA MET A 1 -5.52 12.76 -10.81
C MET A 1 -6.94 12.35 -10.37
N ALA A 2 -7.66 11.44 -11.06
CA ALA A 2 -9.08 11.16 -10.77
C ALA A 2 -9.37 10.28 -9.53
N TYR A 3 -8.47 9.37 -9.15
CA TYR A 3 -8.75 8.37 -8.10
C TYR A 3 -7.98 8.57 -6.79
N LYS A 4 -7.15 9.63 -6.71
CA LYS A 4 -6.25 9.86 -5.57
C LYS A 4 -6.98 9.93 -4.22
N ASN A 5 -8.13 10.60 -4.19
CA ASN A 5 -8.89 10.80 -2.96
C ASN A 5 -9.56 9.50 -2.47
N THR A 6 -9.75 8.54 -3.37
CA THR A 6 -10.39 7.25 -3.08
C THR A 6 -9.35 6.16 -2.76
N ILE A 7 -8.22 6.15 -3.47
CA ILE A 7 -7.15 5.14 -3.28
C ILE A 7 -6.27 5.45 -2.07
N ARG A 8 -5.91 6.73 -1.84
CA ARG A 8 -5.03 7.11 -0.72
C ARG A 8 -5.52 6.61 0.64
N PRO A 9 -6.80 6.77 1.02
CA PRO A 9 -7.29 6.27 2.31
C PRO A 9 -7.21 4.74 2.42
N VAL A 10 -7.50 4.01 1.33
CA VAL A 10 -7.40 2.55 1.30
C VAL A 10 -5.96 2.11 1.54
N TYR A 11 -5.02 2.64 0.75
CA TYR A 11 -3.61 2.30 0.87
C TYR A 11 -3.03 2.68 2.24
N SER A 12 -3.24 3.94 2.69
CA SER A 12 -2.67 4.44 3.94
C SER A 12 -3.18 3.67 5.15
N LYS A 13 -4.46 3.30 5.16
CA LYS A 13 -5.06 2.49 6.23
C LYS A 13 -4.51 1.07 6.25
N LEU A 14 -4.34 0.45 5.09
CA LEU A 14 -3.75 -0.89 5.02
C LEU A 14 -2.28 -0.88 5.46
N LEU A 15 -1.47 0.05 4.94
CA LEU A 15 -0.07 0.23 5.32
C LEU A 15 0.08 0.47 6.82
N GLY A 16 -0.68 1.43 7.37
CA GLY A 16 -0.65 1.74 8.80
C GLY A 16 -1.02 0.54 9.68
N ASN A 17 -2.05 -0.22 9.30
CA ASN A 17 -2.45 -1.42 10.04
C ASN A 17 -1.37 -2.51 10.02
N PHE A 18 -0.70 -2.70 8.87
CA PHE A 18 0.36 -3.69 8.73
C PHE A 18 1.58 -3.32 9.59
N ILE A 19 2.01 -2.05 9.51
CA ILE A 19 3.10 -1.53 10.34
C ILE A 19 2.75 -1.63 11.83
N ARG A 20 1.52 -1.27 12.21
CA ARG A 20 1.07 -1.41 13.61
C ARG A 20 1.17 -2.85 14.11
N LYS A 21 0.88 -3.83 13.25
CA LYS A 21 1.01 -5.25 13.58
C LYS A 21 2.48 -5.61 13.79
N GLN A 22 3.36 -5.22 12.87
CA GLN A 22 4.81 -5.44 12.99
C GLN A 22 5.40 -4.83 14.26
N LEU A 23 5.08 -3.57 14.56
CA LEU A 23 5.53 -2.90 15.80
C LEU A 23 5.11 -3.67 17.06
N LYS A 24 3.88 -4.19 17.09
CA LYS A 24 3.40 -5.00 18.22
C LYS A 24 4.14 -6.33 18.33
N GLU A 25 4.34 -7.02 17.21
CA GLU A 25 5.04 -8.31 17.16
C GLU A 25 6.49 -8.16 17.62
N LEU A 26 7.14 -7.06 17.28
CA LEU A 26 8.52 -6.73 17.67
C LEU A 26 8.62 -5.99 19.02
N SER A 27 7.49 -5.72 19.70
CA SER A 27 7.43 -4.95 20.94
C SER A 27 8.08 -3.56 20.88
N ILE A 28 7.99 -2.91 19.71
CA ILE A 28 8.50 -1.54 19.48
C ILE A 28 7.43 -0.52 19.85
N LEU A 29 7.77 0.40 20.74
CA LEU A 29 6.93 1.50 21.19
C LEU A 29 6.93 2.66 20.19
N GLN A 30 5.86 3.46 20.19
CA GLN A 30 5.71 4.56 19.23
C GLN A 30 6.76 5.67 19.42
N ASN A 31 7.27 5.86 20.63
CA ASN A 31 8.33 6.82 20.94
C ASN A 31 9.74 6.31 20.59
N GLN A 32 9.87 5.09 20.05
CA GLN A 32 11.14 4.51 19.61
C GLN A 32 11.35 4.61 18.10
N ILE A 33 10.40 5.22 17.38
CA ILE A 33 10.47 5.32 15.93
C ILE A 33 11.27 6.56 15.56
N GLY A 34 12.46 6.36 14.99
CA GLY A 34 13.35 7.43 14.58
C GLY A 34 14.36 6.99 13.53
N TYR A 35 15.15 7.95 13.07
CA TYR A 35 16.25 7.76 12.14
C TYR A 35 17.49 8.50 12.63
N TYR A 36 18.65 8.12 12.11
CA TYR A 36 19.88 8.88 12.33
C TYR A 36 19.94 10.04 11.36
N ASP A 37 20.10 11.25 11.88
CA ASP A 37 20.44 12.39 11.04
C ASP A 37 21.97 12.42 10.84
N ASP A 38 22.40 12.12 9.62
CA ASP A 38 23.81 12.08 9.25
C ASP A 38 24.50 13.46 9.37
N PHE A 39 23.73 14.56 9.42
CA PHE A 39 24.29 15.91 9.56
C PHE A 39 24.66 16.25 11.01
N ASP A 40 23.78 15.91 11.96
CA ASP A 40 23.96 16.29 13.37
C ASP A 40 24.44 15.12 14.24
N GLY A 41 24.46 13.89 13.70
CA GLY A 41 24.88 12.67 14.41
C GLY A 41 23.91 12.23 15.51
N GLU A 42 22.75 12.89 15.61
CA GLU A 42 21.71 12.60 16.59
C GLU A 42 20.60 11.73 16.00
N VAL A 43 19.90 11.01 16.90
CA VAL A 43 18.71 10.25 16.53
C VAL A 43 17.51 11.19 16.58
N GLU A 44 16.90 11.44 15.42
CA GLU A 44 15.64 12.18 15.35
C GLU A 44 14.47 11.21 15.56
N LEU A 45 13.75 11.37 16.67
CA LEU A 45 12.56 10.60 16.99
C LEU A 45 11.31 11.30 16.46
N LEU A 46 10.44 10.53 15.81
CA LEU A 46 9.11 11.02 15.47
C LEU A 46 8.28 11.20 16.72
N SER A 47 7.47 12.26 16.78
CA SER A 47 6.49 12.40 17.85
C SER A 47 5.51 11.23 17.86
N GLU A 48 5.13 10.75 19.06
CA GLU A 48 4.13 9.69 19.21
C GLU A 48 2.81 10.02 18.50
N THR A 49 2.43 11.30 18.48
CA THR A 49 1.23 11.75 17.76
C THR A 49 1.37 11.52 16.27
N THR A 50 2.52 11.87 15.68
CA THR A 50 2.81 11.63 14.25
C THR A 50 2.74 10.14 13.95
N VAL A 51 3.45 9.32 14.72
CA VAL A 51 3.45 7.85 14.58
C VAL A 51 2.04 7.30 14.66
N SER A 52 1.28 7.69 15.69
CA SER A 52 -0.10 7.24 15.93
C SER A 52 -1.01 7.53 14.74
N GLN A 53 -0.91 8.72 14.15
CA GLN A 53 -1.73 9.10 13.00
C GLN A 53 -1.33 8.34 11.73
N ILE A 54 -0.04 8.09 11.51
CA ILE A 54 0.46 7.29 10.38
C ILE A 54 -0.03 5.84 10.49
N ILE A 55 0.18 5.18 11.63
CA ILE A 55 -0.22 3.77 11.80
C ILE A 55 -1.75 3.58 11.86
N LYS A 56 -2.52 4.66 12.06
CA LYS A 56 -3.99 4.67 11.90
C LYS A 56 -4.42 4.93 10.45
N GLY A 57 -3.48 5.21 9.54
CA GLY A 57 -3.75 5.59 8.15
C GLY A 57 -4.40 6.95 7.99
N LYS A 58 -4.29 7.83 9.01
CA LYS A 58 -4.92 9.16 9.04
C LYS A 58 -3.99 10.28 8.57
N ARG A 59 -2.70 10.00 8.40
CA ARG A 59 -1.67 10.96 8.01
C ARG A 59 -0.77 10.35 6.95
N ASN A 60 -0.26 11.19 6.05
CA ASN A 60 0.81 10.80 5.15
C ASN A 60 2.05 10.35 5.94
N MET A 61 2.64 9.25 5.54
CA MET A 61 4.02 8.94 5.86
C MET A 61 4.92 9.72 4.90
N SER A 62 5.49 10.84 5.37
CA SER A 62 6.46 11.65 4.62
C SER A 62 7.81 10.93 4.47
N PHE A 63 8.73 11.52 3.71
CA PHE A 63 10.10 11.03 3.56
C PHE A 63 10.80 10.74 4.89
N ASN A 64 10.94 11.72 5.79
CA ASN A 64 11.59 11.50 7.09
C ASN A 64 10.87 10.43 7.92
N ALA A 65 9.54 10.36 7.82
CA ALA A 65 8.80 9.32 8.51
C ALA A 65 9.07 7.93 7.91
N SER A 66 9.13 7.81 6.60
CA SER A 66 9.43 6.55 5.92
C SER A 66 10.86 6.09 6.22
N LEU A 67 11.82 7.01 6.33
CA LEU A 67 13.17 6.72 6.80
C LEU A 67 13.15 6.18 8.25
N ALA A 68 12.47 6.88 9.16
CA ALA A 68 12.33 6.44 10.55
C ALA A 68 11.74 5.02 10.68
N PHE A 69 10.66 4.74 9.94
CA PHE A 69 10.05 3.41 9.92
C PHE A 69 10.95 2.36 9.28
N GLN A 70 11.68 2.68 8.20
CA GLN A 70 12.65 1.76 7.58
C GLN A 70 13.76 1.38 8.55
N THR A 71 14.38 2.38 9.19
CA THR A 71 15.46 2.15 10.15
C THR A 71 14.96 1.33 11.34
N THR A 72 13.82 1.71 11.92
CA THR A 72 13.27 1.07 13.12
C THR A 72 12.83 -0.38 12.86
N LEU A 73 12.23 -0.66 11.70
CA LEU A 73 11.78 -2.00 11.32
C LEU A 73 12.84 -2.80 10.54
N ASN A 74 14.03 -2.23 10.36
CA ASN A 74 15.14 -2.80 9.61
C ASN A 74 14.74 -3.27 8.20
N TYR A 75 14.03 -2.42 7.45
CA TYR A 75 13.75 -2.64 6.03
C TYR A 75 14.92 -2.10 5.17
N PRO A 76 15.63 -2.96 4.43
CA PRO A 76 16.74 -2.54 3.56
C PRO A 76 16.37 -1.55 2.46
N THR A 77 15.11 -1.54 2.02
CA THR A 77 14.67 -0.71 0.89
C THR A 77 13.28 -0.12 1.13
N SER A 78 13.01 1.02 0.52
CA SER A 78 11.72 1.72 0.70
C SER A 78 10.56 0.93 0.10
N LYS A 79 10.81 0.14 -0.96
CA LYS A 79 9.84 -0.81 -1.48
C LYS A 79 9.39 -1.83 -0.42
N GLN A 80 10.31 -2.35 0.40
CA GLN A 80 9.93 -3.30 1.45
C GLN A 80 9.04 -2.64 2.50
N LEU A 81 9.27 -1.37 2.84
CA LEU A 81 8.35 -0.61 3.70
C LEU A 81 6.98 -0.41 3.03
N PHE A 82 6.94 0.01 1.77
CA PHE A 82 5.70 0.47 1.14
C PHE A 82 4.84 -0.65 0.52
N LEU A 83 5.45 -1.73 0.05
CA LEU A 83 4.77 -2.88 -0.54
C LEU A 83 4.82 -4.15 0.31
N GLN A 84 5.68 -4.20 1.33
CA GLN A 84 5.69 -5.27 2.32
C GLN A 84 5.78 -6.68 1.67
N ASP A 85 5.27 -7.70 2.35
CA ASP A 85 5.24 -9.08 1.87
C ASP A 85 4.05 -9.37 0.93
N ASP A 86 3.98 -10.59 0.41
CA ASP A 86 2.87 -11.00 -0.47
C ASP A 86 1.52 -11.02 0.26
N SER A 87 1.49 -11.20 1.58
CA SER A 87 0.26 -11.12 2.37
C SER A 87 -0.33 -9.71 2.33
N PHE A 88 0.52 -8.69 2.47
CA PHE A 88 0.13 -7.31 2.27
C PHE A 88 -0.36 -7.05 0.85
N LYS A 89 0.40 -7.46 -0.18
CA LYS A 89 0.04 -7.23 -1.58
C LYS A 89 -1.31 -7.85 -1.93
N ILE A 90 -1.57 -9.08 -1.49
CA ILE A 90 -2.87 -9.74 -1.69
C ILE A 90 -4.01 -8.95 -1.03
N GLN A 91 -3.80 -8.45 0.19
CA GLN A 91 -4.80 -7.62 0.87
C GLN A 91 -5.02 -6.29 0.15
N LEU A 92 -3.95 -5.66 -0.33
CA LEU A 92 -4.01 -4.42 -1.11
C LEU A 92 -4.83 -4.64 -2.38
N LEU A 93 -4.47 -5.65 -3.17
CA LEU A 93 -5.18 -6.01 -4.40
C LEU A 93 -6.65 -6.33 -4.15
N SER A 94 -6.94 -7.05 -3.07
CA SER A 94 -8.33 -7.37 -2.69
C SER A 94 -9.11 -6.12 -2.33
N GLN A 95 -8.53 -5.19 -1.58
CA GLN A 95 -9.18 -3.92 -1.21
C GLN A 95 -9.35 -2.98 -2.39
N LEU A 96 -8.35 -2.87 -3.27
CA LEU A 96 -8.45 -2.10 -4.51
C LEU A 96 -9.52 -2.67 -5.43
N THR A 97 -9.55 -3.99 -5.63
CA THR A 97 -10.59 -4.65 -6.43
C THR A 97 -11.97 -4.42 -5.86
N THR A 98 -12.11 -4.55 -4.53
CA THR A 98 -13.36 -4.25 -3.82
C THR A 98 -13.78 -2.80 -4.08
N LEU A 99 -12.87 -1.85 -3.90
CA LEU A 99 -13.12 -0.42 -4.13
C LEU A 99 -13.57 -0.15 -5.57
N ILE A 100 -12.84 -0.64 -6.57
CA ILE A 100 -13.15 -0.43 -7.99
C ILE A 100 -14.53 -0.99 -8.33
N THR A 101 -14.91 -2.11 -7.72
CA THR A 101 -16.17 -2.80 -8.02
C THR A 101 -17.37 -2.24 -7.27
N THR A 102 -17.22 -1.55 -6.13
CA THR A 102 -18.34 -0.89 -5.41
C THR A 102 -18.43 0.61 -5.57
N ASP A 103 -17.32 1.32 -5.64
CA ASP A 103 -17.33 2.78 -5.61
C ASP A 103 -17.87 3.34 -6.95
N SER A 104 -18.77 4.30 -6.86
CA SER A 104 -19.44 4.90 -8.01
C SER A 104 -18.49 5.69 -8.91
N THR A 105 -17.35 6.12 -8.37
CA THR A 105 -16.28 6.79 -9.14
C THR A 105 -15.78 5.92 -10.31
N PHE A 106 -15.97 4.60 -10.22
CA PHE A 106 -15.54 3.64 -11.23
C PHE A 106 -16.67 3.15 -12.14
N ASP A 107 -17.92 3.62 -11.98
CA ASP A 107 -19.11 3.09 -12.68
C ASP A 107 -18.96 3.04 -14.20
N ASN A 108 -18.34 4.07 -14.79
CA ASN A 108 -18.16 4.20 -16.23
C ASN A 108 -16.79 3.70 -16.71
N THR A 109 -16.04 2.98 -15.88
CA THR A 109 -14.69 2.52 -16.22
C THR A 109 -14.72 1.12 -16.81
N LEU A 110 -13.92 0.91 -17.87
CA LEU A 110 -13.72 -0.41 -18.45
C LEU A 110 -13.16 -1.39 -17.40
N LEU A 111 -12.30 -0.92 -16.50
CA LEU A 111 -11.72 -1.73 -15.43
C LEU A 111 -12.79 -2.35 -14.52
N LYS A 112 -13.79 -1.57 -14.07
CA LYS A 112 -14.91 -2.09 -13.27
C LYS A 112 -15.73 -3.11 -14.04
N HIS A 113 -16.06 -2.81 -15.30
CA HIS A 113 -16.83 -3.75 -16.13
C HIS A 113 -16.08 -5.07 -16.36
N THR A 114 -14.78 -5.03 -16.62
CA THR A 114 -13.93 -6.22 -16.78
C THR A 114 -13.87 -7.03 -15.49
N LEU A 115 -13.64 -6.38 -14.34
CA LEU A 115 -13.64 -7.06 -13.04
C LEU A 115 -14.98 -7.73 -12.74
N ASN A 116 -16.10 -7.06 -12.97
CA ASN A 116 -17.43 -7.62 -12.73
C ASN A 116 -17.74 -8.82 -13.64
N LYS A 117 -17.18 -8.87 -14.86
CA LYS A 117 -17.30 -10.04 -15.75
C LYS A 117 -16.43 -11.22 -15.28
N LYS A 118 -15.25 -10.93 -14.72
CA LYS A 118 -14.31 -11.97 -14.25
C LYS A 118 -14.69 -12.54 -12.88
N ILE A 119 -15.27 -11.71 -12.01
CA ILE A 119 -15.64 -12.07 -10.64
C ILE A 119 -17.13 -12.38 -10.63
N ASN A 120 -17.48 -13.64 -10.91
CA ASN A 120 -18.86 -14.12 -10.91
C ASN A 120 -19.50 -13.91 -9.53
N SER A 121 -20.36 -12.89 -9.41
CA SER A 121 -21.04 -12.38 -8.21
C SER A 121 -20.16 -11.63 -7.20
N TYR A 122 -20.65 -10.45 -6.80
CA TYR A 122 -19.98 -9.57 -5.84
C TYR A 122 -20.06 -10.17 -4.43
N SER A 123 -19.00 -10.87 -4.04
CA SER A 123 -18.78 -11.19 -2.63
C SER A 123 -17.32 -10.96 -2.28
N LYS A 124 -17.06 -10.51 -1.06
CA LYS A 124 -15.70 -10.34 -0.54
C LYS A 124 -14.90 -11.65 -0.64
N GLY A 125 -15.57 -12.80 -0.48
CA GLY A 125 -15.00 -14.12 -0.67
C GLY A 125 -14.56 -14.35 -2.12
N ASN A 126 -15.40 -14.04 -3.09
CA ASN A 126 -15.08 -14.22 -4.52
C ASN A 126 -13.93 -13.32 -4.97
N ILE A 127 -13.89 -12.06 -4.51
CA ILE A 127 -12.77 -11.15 -4.80
C ILE A 127 -11.47 -11.72 -4.23
N THR A 128 -11.48 -12.13 -2.96
CA THR A 128 -10.28 -12.69 -2.32
C THR A 128 -9.81 -13.96 -3.05
N ASN A 129 -10.74 -14.86 -3.39
CA ASN A 129 -10.44 -16.08 -4.15
C ASN A 129 -9.85 -15.75 -5.52
N PHE A 130 -10.44 -14.80 -6.25
CA PHE A 130 -9.94 -14.36 -7.55
C PHE A 130 -8.50 -13.82 -7.49
N ILE A 131 -8.21 -12.96 -6.51
CA ILE A 131 -6.85 -12.44 -6.28
C ILE A 131 -5.89 -13.58 -5.90
N GLN A 132 -6.32 -14.51 -5.05
CA GLN A 132 -5.50 -15.64 -4.63
C GLN A 132 -5.17 -16.59 -5.80
N SER A 133 -6.14 -16.90 -6.65
CA SER A 133 -5.96 -17.76 -7.83
C SER A 133 -4.92 -17.22 -8.81
N HIS A 134 -4.73 -15.89 -8.85
CA HIS A 134 -3.80 -15.22 -9.75
C HIS A 134 -2.67 -14.48 -9.01
N LYS A 135 -2.43 -14.82 -7.73
CA LYS A 135 -1.55 -14.05 -6.85
C LYS A 135 -0.14 -13.88 -7.40
N LYS A 136 0.42 -14.91 -8.03
CA LYS A 136 1.77 -14.88 -8.60
C LYS A 136 1.85 -13.83 -9.70
N LEU A 137 0.85 -13.77 -10.59
CA LEU A 137 0.79 -12.80 -11.67
C LEU A 137 0.70 -11.37 -11.11
N PHE A 138 -0.28 -11.13 -10.24
CA PHE A 138 -0.54 -9.78 -9.74
C PHE A 138 0.55 -9.27 -8.79
N CYS A 139 1.05 -10.10 -7.87
CA CYS A 139 2.10 -9.68 -6.94
C CYS A 139 3.43 -9.44 -7.67
N ASN A 140 3.76 -10.24 -8.68
CA ASN A 140 4.97 -10.04 -9.48
C ASN A 140 4.88 -8.75 -10.30
N SER A 141 3.76 -8.51 -10.99
CA SER A 141 3.54 -7.25 -11.71
C SER A 141 3.67 -6.05 -10.79
N LEU A 142 2.97 -6.06 -9.66
CA LEU A 142 3.05 -4.97 -8.68
C LEU A 142 4.47 -4.78 -8.15
N SER A 143 5.18 -5.86 -7.85
CA SER A 143 6.57 -5.80 -7.36
C SER A 143 7.54 -5.33 -8.44
N ASN A 144 7.29 -5.60 -9.72
CA ASN A 144 8.14 -5.17 -10.82
C ASN A 144 7.89 -3.71 -11.20
N PHE A 145 6.66 -3.22 -11.00
CA PHE A 145 6.29 -1.84 -11.27
C PHE A 145 6.98 -0.85 -10.33
N PHE A 146 7.19 -1.24 -9.06
CA PHE A 146 7.92 -0.44 -8.09
C PHE A 146 9.38 -0.91 -7.99
N PRO A 147 10.38 -0.07 -8.31
CA PRO A 147 11.78 -0.41 -8.09
C PRO A 147 12.07 -0.48 -6.58
N ASP A 148 13.21 -1.04 -6.19
CA ASP A 148 13.56 -1.19 -4.77
C ASP A 148 13.66 0.16 -4.04
N PHE A 149 14.11 1.18 -4.76
CA PHE A 149 14.17 2.58 -4.33
C PHE A 149 13.25 3.42 -5.24
N PRO A 150 11.93 3.46 -4.99
CA PRO A 150 11.01 4.29 -5.74
C PRO A 150 11.36 5.78 -5.60
N GLU A 151 11.11 6.56 -6.65
CA GLU A 151 11.20 8.03 -6.58
C GLU A 151 10.15 8.60 -5.63
N GLU A 152 9.04 7.89 -5.45
CA GLU A 152 7.99 8.21 -4.50
C GLU A 152 8.51 8.14 -3.07
N SER A 153 8.58 9.30 -2.43
CA SER A 153 9.16 9.52 -1.11
C SER A 153 8.16 9.36 0.04
N SER A 154 6.87 9.25 -0.28
CA SER A 154 5.79 9.23 0.71
C SER A 154 4.67 8.25 0.39
N SER A 155 3.91 7.86 1.42
CA SER A 155 2.76 6.96 1.22
C SER A 155 1.69 7.51 0.27
N TYR A 156 1.57 8.84 0.18
CA TYR A 156 0.61 9.48 -0.73
C TYR A 156 1.07 9.45 -2.18
N GLU A 157 2.38 9.53 -2.42
CA GLU A 157 2.97 9.40 -3.75
C GLU A 157 2.92 7.94 -4.20
N ILE A 158 3.22 6.98 -3.32
CA ILE A 158 3.03 5.54 -3.61
C ILE A 158 1.57 5.25 -3.97
N ALA A 159 0.61 5.80 -3.22
CA ALA A 159 -0.80 5.65 -3.53
C ALA A 159 -1.20 6.27 -4.88
N GLU A 160 -0.52 7.34 -5.32
CA GLU A 160 -0.73 7.90 -6.66
C GLU A 160 -0.11 7.02 -7.73
N LYS A 161 1.10 6.51 -7.50
CA LYS A 161 1.76 5.57 -8.42
C LYS A 161 1.00 4.24 -8.55
N LEU A 162 0.30 3.82 -7.50
CA LEU A 162 -0.66 2.71 -7.57
C LEU A 162 -1.81 2.97 -8.54
N ILE A 163 -2.23 4.23 -8.75
CA ILE A 163 -3.24 4.59 -9.76
C ILE A 163 -2.70 4.28 -11.16
N ASP A 164 -1.44 4.62 -11.42
CA ASP A 164 -0.81 4.35 -12.72
C ASP A 164 -0.72 2.85 -12.96
N TRP A 165 -0.34 2.08 -11.93
CA TRP A 165 -0.33 0.61 -11.98
C TRP A 165 -1.70 -0.01 -12.28
N LEU A 166 -2.82 0.66 -11.99
CA LEU A 166 -4.15 0.14 -12.35
C LEU A 166 -4.32 -0.06 -13.87
N SER A 167 -3.55 0.65 -14.69
CA SER A 167 -3.53 0.43 -16.14
C SER A 167 -2.91 -0.92 -16.47
N GLU A 168 -1.79 -1.26 -15.83
CA GLU A 168 -1.18 -2.58 -15.95
C GLU A 168 -2.10 -3.68 -15.42
N PHE A 169 -2.76 -3.43 -14.28
CA PHE A 169 -3.77 -4.33 -13.74
C PHE A 169 -4.91 -4.60 -14.74
N ALA A 170 -5.40 -3.56 -15.42
CA ALA A 170 -6.41 -3.71 -16.48
C ALA A 170 -5.92 -4.59 -17.63
N CYS A 171 -4.66 -4.41 -18.06
CA CYS A 171 -4.04 -5.25 -19.09
C CYS A 171 -3.95 -6.71 -18.63
N LEU A 172 -3.50 -6.98 -17.40
CA LEU A 172 -3.43 -8.35 -16.87
C LEU A 172 -4.81 -9.01 -16.83
N LEU A 173 -5.84 -8.28 -16.40
CA LEU A 173 -7.22 -8.79 -16.37
C LEU A 173 -7.76 -9.16 -17.75
N SER A 174 -7.28 -8.50 -18.82
CA SER A 174 -7.68 -8.82 -20.20
C SER A 174 -7.02 -10.09 -20.75
N GLN A 175 -5.93 -10.55 -20.13
CA GLN A 175 -5.20 -11.76 -20.50
C GLN A 175 -5.68 -13.01 -19.75
N LEU A 176 -6.34 -12.82 -18.60
CA LEU A 176 -7.10 -13.85 -17.88
C LEU A 176 -8.40 -14.14 -18.62
#